data_AF-A0A937U8J7-F1
#
_entry.id   AF-A0A937U8J7-F1
#
_cell.length_a   1.000
_cell.length_b   1.000
_cell.length_c   1.000
_cell.angle_alpha   90.00
_cell.angle_beta   90.00
_cell.angle_gamma   90.00
#
_symmetry.space_group_name_H-M   'P 1'
#
loop_
_entity.id
_entity.type
_entity.pdbx_description
1 polymer ?
#
loop_
_entity_poly.entity_id
_entity_poly.type
_entity_poly.pdbx_seq_one_letter_code
_entity_poly.pdbx_strand_id
1 'polypeptide(L)'
;QPEGDVDVKSEPLVPSTEVVVMGARPCGVAALEALDKVFHWDYDDVRYSARRERTTLISFACTKPGPQCFCTSVGGSPHNTVQSDVLVFLGDDGQALMQVCSDRGAKFIDQLGDVAKPAPAGTKLPTVPEVKEKFDPEKIKTWLDESFESDFWTDISLKCLGCGVCSFLCPTCHCFDIVDEANWQSGQRRRNWDCCSHPMFTKHASGHNPRPDQASRCRQRVMHKFKYFPERFGQIACVGCGRCTRACCVGQNLVSILTDIESKAKGGDNADAE
;
A
#
# COMPACT_ATOMS: atom_id res chain seq x y z
N GLN A 1 0.61 -32.82 -26.85
CA GLN A 1 1.05 -33.09 -28.23
C GLN A 1 2.43 -32.47 -28.38
N PRO A 2 3.46 -33.21 -28.86
CA PRO A 2 4.85 -32.78 -28.73
C PRO A 2 5.32 -31.77 -29.79
N GLU A 3 4.48 -31.37 -30.74
CA GLU A 3 4.83 -30.40 -31.78
C GLU A 3 3.60 -29.51 -32.02
N GLY A 4 3.52 -28.38 -31.31
CA GLY A 4 2.60 -27.31 -31.66
C GLY A 4 3.33 -26.29 -32.54
N ASP A 5 2.64 -25.70 -33.52
CA ASP A 5 3.14 -24.64 -34.42
C ASP A 5 3.48 -23.31 -33.69
N VAL A 6 3.64 -23.34 -32.37
CA VAL A 6 3.80 -22.16 -31.51
C VAL A 6 5.10 -22.29 -30.72
N ASP A 7 6.05 -21.42 -31.02
CA ASP A 7 7.27 -21.24 -30.23
C ASP A 7 6.96 -20.43 -28.97
N VAL A 8 7.02 -21.08 -27.80
CA VAL A 8 6.76 -20.42 -26.51
C VAL A 8 8.06 -19.84 -25.98
N LYS A 9 8.20 -18.52 -26.10
CA LYS A 9 9.34 -17.77 -25.53
C LYS A 9 9.02 -17.35 -24.10
N SER A 10 9.77 -17.88 -23.14
CA SER A 10 9.69 -17.39 -21.76
C SER A 10 10.50 -16.10 -21.60
N GLU A 11 9.87 -15.03 -21.09
CA GLU A 11 10.65 -13.89 -20.60
C GLU A 11 11.48 -14.30 -19.37
N PRO A 12 12.71 -13.76 -19.23
CA PRO A 12 13.54 -14.04 -18.06
C PRO A 12 12.81 -13.62 -16.78
N LEU A 13 12.67 -14.55 -15.85
CA LEU A 13 11.99 -14.34 -14.57
C LEU A 13 12.71 -13.31 -13.69
N VAL A 14 14.02 -13.17 -13.88
CA VAL A 14 14.91 -12.35 -13.08
C VAL A 14 15.44 -11.21 -13.95
N PRO A 15 15.17 -9.94 -13.60
CA PRO A 15 15.78 -8.81 -14.30
C PRO A 15 17.30 -8.81 -14.07
N SER A 16 18.07 -8.47 -15.11
CA SER A 16 19.54 -8.35 -15.00
C SER A 16 20.00 -7.03 -14.39
N THR A 17 19.14 -6.02 -14.32
CA THR A 17 19.50 -4.64 -13.99
C THR A 17 19.15 -4.31 -12.54
N GLU A 18 20.08 -3.68 -11.83
CA GLU A 18 19.83 -3.07 -10.52
C GLU A 18 19.10 -1.74 -10.67
N VAL A 19 18.20 -1.43 -9.75
CA VAL A 19 17.34 -0.24 -9.80
C VAL A 19 17.47 0.56 -8.52
N VAL A 20 17.66 1.87 -8.65
CA VAL A 20 17.57 2.80 -7.52
C VAL A 20 16.25 3.57 -7.64
N VAL A 21 15.40 3.44 -6.62
CA VAL A 21 14.18 4.26 -6.50
C VAL A 21 14.46 5.39 -5.52
N MET A 22 14.51 6.60 -6.06
CA MET A 22 14.78 7.83 -5.29
C MET A 22 13.54 8.72 -5.24
N GLY A 23 13.35 9.44 -4.14
CA GLY A 23 12.25 10.40 -3.98
C GLY A 23 10.96 9.79 -3.40
N ALA A 24 11.01 8.52 -2.98
CA ALA A 24 9.89 7.89 -2.31
C ALA A 24 9.66 8.51 -0.92
N ARG A 25 8.40 8.59 -0.48
CA ARG A 25 8.09 9.00 0.90
C ARG A 25 8.22 7.79 1.83
N PRO A 26 8.64 7.99 3.10
CA PRO A 26 8.77 6.93 4.11
C PRO A 26 7.57 5.98 4.19
N CYS A 27 6.36 6.53 4.24
CA CYS A 27 5.14 5.70 4.24
C CYS A 27 4.95 4.86 2.97
N GLY A 28 5.39 5.34 1.81
CA GLY A 28 5.32 4.58 0.56
C GLY A 28 6.33 3.44 0.51
N VAL A 29 7.52 3.63 1.08
CA VAL A 29 8.56 2.60 1.20
C VAL A 29 8.15 1.55 2.23
N ALA A 30 7.65 1.96 3.39
CA ALA A 30 7.17 1.06 4.44
C ALA A 30 6.04 0.13 3.95
N ALA A 31 5.28 0.52 2.92
CA ALA A 31 4.24 -0.33 2.33
C ALA A 31 4.79 -1.63 1.74
N LEU A 32 6.08 -1.67 1.38
CA LEU A 32 6.73 -2.87 0.87
C LEU A 32 6.73 -4.00 1.89
N GLU A 33 6.74 -3.72 3.19
CA GLU A 33 6.60 -4.77 4.21
C GLU A 33 5.26 -5.51 4.11
N ALA A 34 4.19 -4.81 3.70
CA ALA A 34 2.91 -5.45 3.41
C ALA A 34 2.94 -6.24 2.10
N LEU A 35 3.68 -5.77 1.10
CA LEU A 35 3.81 -6.50 -0.16
C LEU A 35 4.69 -7.74 0.00
N ASP A 36 5.83 -7.63 0.69
CA ASP A 36 6.75 -8.73 1.01
C ASP A 36 5.96 -9.86 1.68
N LYS A 37 5.16 -9.56 2.71
CA LYS A 37 4.33 -10.59 3.37
C LYS A 37 3.38 -11.30 2.41
N VAL A 38 2.76 -10.60 1.46
CA VAL A 38 1.82 -11.22 0.50
C VAL A 38 2.56 -12.07 -0.54
N PHE A 39 3.61 -11.51 -1.14
CA PHE A 39 4.34 -12.15 -2.24
C PHE A 39 5.32 -13.23 -1.78
N HIS A 40 5.49 -13.40 -0.46
CA HIS A 40 6.21 -14.51 0.16
C HIS A 40 5.34 -15.38 1.08
N TRP A 41 4.00 -15.27 1.02
CA TRP A 41 3.11 -15.95 1.95
C TRP A 41 3.02 -17.47 1.72
N ASP A 42 2.19 -17.89 0.75
CA ASP A 42 1.99 -19.31 0.39
C ASP A 42 2.90 -19.72 -0.79
N TYR A 43 3.37 -18.75 -1.56
CA TYR A 43 4.24 -18.96 -2.71
C TYR A 43 5.20 -17.79 -2.80
N ASP A 44 6.48 -18.08 -2.96
CA ASP A 44 7.50 -17.07 -3.21
C ASP A 44 7.44 -16.61 -4.67
N ASP A 45 6.87 -15.42 -4.89
CA ASP A 45 6.74 -14.86 -6.24
C ASP A 45 8.11 -14.44 -6.78
N VAL A 46 8.76 -15.35 -7.51
CA VAL A 46 10.10 -15.16 -8.11
C VAL A 46 10.26 -13.82 -8.85
N ARG A 47 9.22 -13.32 -9.52
CA ARG A 47 9.31 -12.04 -10.26
C ARG A 47 9.31 -10.85 -9.31
N TYR A 48 8.54 -10.93 -8.23
CA TYR A 48 8.56 -9.94 -7.16
C TYR A 48 9.91 -9.97 -6.43
N SER A 49 10.34 -11.13 -5.94
CA SER A 49 11.56 -11.33 -5.15
C SER A 49 12.79 -10.87 -5.92
N ALA A 50 12.92 -11.27 -7.19
CA ALA A 50 14.03 -10.87 -8.04
C ALA A 50 14.14 -9.34 -8.21
N ARG A 51 13.01 -8.64 -8.34
CA ARG A 51 12.98 -7.16 -8.43
C ARG A 51 13.26 -6.52 -7.06
N ARG A 52 12.66 -7.06 -6.00
CA ARG A 52 12.78 -6.55 -4.62
C ARG A 52 14.23 -6.59 -4.13
N GLU A 53 14.96 -7.66 -4.43
CA GLU A 53 16.38 -7.84 -4.08
C GLU A 53 17.32 -6.87 -4.80
N ARG A 54 16.97 -6.49 -6.03
CA ARG A 54 17.76 -5.60 -6.91
C ARG A 54 17.35 -4.13 -6.82
N THR A 55 16.39 -3.80 -5.96
CA THR A 55 15.91 -2.43 -5.78
C THR A 55 16.50 -1.82 -4.52
N THR A 56 17.25 -0.73 -4.67
CA THR A 56 17.70 0.13 -3.58
C THR A 56 16.70 1.28 -3.39
N LEU A 57 16.27 1.51 -2.15
CA LEU A 57 15.18 2.41 -1.80
C LEU A 57 15.70 3.62 -1.01
N ILE A 58 15.65 4.79 -1.65
CA ILE A 58 16.08 6.05 -1.06
C ILE A 58 14.83 6.87 -0.75
N SER A 59 14.47 6.92 0.53
CA SER A 59 13.31 7.64 1.01
C SER A 59 13.67 9.05 1.46
N PHE A 60 12.72 9.97 1.36
CA PHE A 60 12.90 11.38 1.71
C PHE A 60 12.02 11.74 2.91
N ALA A 61 12.68 12.03 4.03
CA ALA A 61 12.06 12.44 5.27
C ALA A 61 11.05 13.56 5.02
N CYS A 62 9.87 13.43 5.61
CA CYS A 62 8.87 14.48 5.52
C CYS A 62 9.31 15.68 6.38
N THR A 63 9.26 16.88 5.82
CA THR A 63 9.44 18.14 6.55
C THR A 63 8.09 18.69 7.04
N LYS A 64 7.03 18.47 6.26
CA LYS A 64 5.66 18.86 6.59
C LYS A 64 4.67 17.78 6.13
N PRO A 65 3.73 17.34 6.98
CA PRO A 65 2.70 16.40 6.57
C PRO A 65 1.68 17.05 5.65
N GLY A 66 1.17 16.27 4.70
CA GLY A 66 0.03 16.69 3.88
C GLY A 66 -1.27 16.71 4.69
N PRO A 67 -2.30 17.47 4.26
CA PRO A 67 -3.56 17.61 5.00
C PRO A 67 -4.31 16.28 5.20
N GLN A 68 -4.13 15.34 4.27
CA GLN A 68 -4.78 14.03 4.30
C GLN A 68 -3.90 12.92 4.87
N CYS A 69 -2.71 13.24 5.40
CA CYS A 69 -1.84 12.24 6.03
C CYS A 69 -2.37 11.83 7.42
N PHE A 70 -2.14 10.58 7.79
CA PHE A 70 -2.50 9.97 9.08
C PHE A 70 -1.59 8.78 9.42
N CYS A 71 -0.33 8.82 8.99
CA CYS A 71 0.61 7.71 9.15
C CYS A 71 0.80 7.27 10.61
N THR A 72 0.77 8.20 11.56
CA THR A 72 0.85 7.91 13.01
C THR A 72 -0.32 7.08 13.51
N SER A 73 -1.54 7.30 12.99
CA SER A 73 -2.73 6.50 13.35
C SER A 73 -2.67 5.04 12.91
N VAL A 74 -1.68 4.66 12.11
CA VAL A 74 -1.48 3.28 11.65
C VAL A 74 -0.08 2.76 12.00
N GLY A 75 0.56 3.32 13.04
CA GLY A 75 1.87 2.90 13.54
C GLY A 75 3.07 3.36 12.70
N GLY A 76 2.86 4.24 11.73
CA GLY A 76 3.93 4.82 10.91
C GLY A 76 4.46 6.15 11.45
N SER A 77 5.50 6.66 10.82
CA SER A 77 6.12 7.97 11.16
C SER A 77 6.52 8.74 9.89
N PRO A 78 6.49 10.09 9.91
CA PRO A 78 7.04 10.93 8.86
C PRO A 78 8.53 10.68 8.56
N HIS A 79 9.29 10.14 9.52
CA HIS A 79 10.70 9.75 9.39
C HIS A 79 10.87 8.22 9.54
N ASN A 80 9.85 7.43 9.20
CA ASN A 80 9.93 5.98 9.27
C ASN A 80 11.08 5.44 8.38
N THR A 81 11.86 4.51 8.90
CA THR A 81 12.98 3.87 8.19
C THR A 81 12.65 2.46 7.72
N VAL A 82 11.47 1.91 8.06
CA VAL A 82 11.04 0.57 7.62
C VAL A 82 11.15 0.44 6.10
N GLN A 83 11.88 -0.60 5.66
CA GLN A 83 12.16 -0.92 4.25
C GLN A 83 13.01 0.12 3.50
N SER A 84 13.45 1.19 4.14
CA SER A 84 14.34 2.20 3.54
C SER A 84 15.78 1.71 3.59
N ASP A 85 16.54 1.90 2.51
CA ASP A 85 17.99 1.65 2.51
C ASP A 85 18.75 2.91 2.95
N VAL A 86 18.28 4.08 2.50
CA VAL A 86 18.77 5.40 2.94
C VAL A 86 17.58 6.33 3.18
N LEU A 87 17.56 7.04 4.31
CA LEU A 87 16.62 8.11 4.60
C LEU A 87 17.32 9.47 4.45
N VAL A 88 16.81 10.30 3.53
CA VAL A 88 17.38 11.60 3.17
C VAL A 88 16.58 12.71 3.85
N PHE A 89 17.29 13.62 4.52
CA PHE A 89 16.77 14.86 5.05
C PHE A 89 17.33 16.02 4.21
N LEU A 90 16.44 16.71 3.50
CA LEU A 90 16.83 17.89 2.71
C LEU A 90 16.94 19.11 3.62
N GLY A 91 18.09 19.79 3.58
CA GLY A 91 18.31 21.10 4.17
C GLY A 91 17.92 22.22 3.21
N ASP A 92 17.74 23.42 3.75
CA ASP A 92 17.35 24.62 2.97
C ASP A 92 18.51 25.20 2.15
N ASP A 93 19.75 24.83 2.48
CA ASP A 93 21.00 25.27 1.86
C ASP A 93 21.43 24.39 0.67
N GLY A 94 20.56 23.47 0.23
CA GLY A 94 20.86 22.50 -0.82
C GLY A 94 21.75 21.34 -0.35
N GLN A 95 22.10 21.27 0.94
CA GLN A 95 22.74 20.11 1.53
C GLN A 95 21.69 19.09 1.96
N ALA A 96 22.11 17.83 2.10
CA ALA A 96 21.25 16.76 2.58
C ALA A 96 21.98 15.91 3.60
N LEU A 97 21.29 15.55 4.68
CA LEU A 97 21.74 14.53 5.61
C LEU A 97 21.20 13.18 5.13
N MET A 98 22.08 12.19 5.01
CA MET A 98 21.71 10.84 4.59
C MET A 98 21.94 9.89 5.76
N GLN A 99 20.85 9.33 6.27
CA GLN A 99 20.90 8.26 7.27
C GLN A 99 20.88 6.91 6.55
N VAL A 100 21.95 6.13 6.74
CA VAL A 100 22.00 4.74 6.25
C VAL A 100 21.14 3.87 7.14
N CYS A 101 20.25 3.08 6.53
CA CYS A 101 19.28 2.24 7.22
C CYS A 101 19.48 0.73 6.94
N SER A 102 20.28 0.37 5.94
CA SER A 102 20.57 -1.03 5.59
C SER A 102 21.98 -1.20 5.00
N ASP A 103 22.44 -2.45 4.91
CA ASP A 103 23.70 -2.81 4.24
C ASP A 103 23.71 -2.43 2.75
N ARG A 104 22.55 -2.51 2.08
CA ARG A 104 22.39 -2.07 0.69
C ARG A 104 22.52 -0.55 0.59
N GLY A 105 22.00 0.16 1.58
CA GLY A 105 22.19 1.61 1.72
C GLY A 105 23.65 1.98 1.93
N ALA A 106 24.37 1.24 2.78
CA ALA A 106 25.80 1.46 3.00
C ALA A 106 26.59 1.31 1.69
N LYS A 107 26.38 0.21 0.97
CA LYS A 107 27.01 -0.02 -0.35
C LYS A 107 26.66 1.08 -1.36
N PHE A 108 25.42 1.55 -1.37
CA PHE A 108 25.00 2.64 -2.24
C PHE A 108 25.72 3.94 -1.89
N ILE A 109 25.85 4.30 -0.61
CA ILE A 109 26.59 5.49 -0.18
C ILE A 109 28.07 5.38 -0.53
N ASP A 110 28.69 4.22 -0.35
CA ASP A 110 30.10 4.00 -0.73
C ASP A 110 30.33 4.23 -2.23
N GLN A 111 29.36 3.84 -3.07
CA GLN A 111 29.41 4.06 -4.52
C GLN A 111 29.28 5.54 -4.93
N LEU A 112 28.71 6.40 -4.06
CA LEU A 112 28.63 7.84 -4.33
C LEU A 112 29.99 8.55 -4.20
N GLY A 113 30.99 7.93 -3.57
CA GLY A 113 32.32 8.50 -3.39
C GLY A 113 32.27 9.89 -2.75
N ASP A 114 33.02 10.85 -3.32
CA ASP A 114 33.18 12.20 -2.77
C ASP A 114 31.89 13.06 -2.72
N VAL A 115 30.81 12.59 -3.36
CA VAL A 115 29.49 13.23 -3.30
C VAL A 115 28.87 13.11 -1.89
N ALA A 116 29.13 12.00 -1.20
CA ALA A 116 28.66 11.75 0.15
C ALA A 116 29.84 11.82 1.12
N LYS A 117 29.75 12.70 2.12
CA LYS A 117 30.78 12.83 3.15
C LYS A 117 30.20 12.44 4.51
N PRO A 118 31.00 11.80 5.40
CA PRO A 118 30.58 11.57 6.76
C PRO A 118 30.13 12.88 7.42
N ALA A 119 28.96 12.85 8.06
CA ALA A 119 28.47 13.99 8.80
C ALA A 119 29.40 14.31 9.99
N PRO A 120 29.55 15.59 10.38
CA PRO A 120 30.29 15.97 11.58
C PRO A 120 29.82 15.19 12.82
N ALA A 121 30.76 14.89 13.72
CA ALA A 121 30.42 14.23 14.98
C ALA A 121 29.40 15.06 15.77
N GLY A 122 28.30 14.43 16.18
CA GLY A 122 27.22 15.10 16.92
C GLY A 122 26.14 15.76 16.06
N THR A 123 26.17 15.62 14.73
CA THR A 123 25.05 16.05 13.88
C THR A 123 23.76 15.37 14.32
N LYS A 124 22.80 16.20 14.75
CA LYS A 124 21.46 15.73 15.12
C LYS A 124 20.59 15.61 13.88
N LEU A 125 19.80 14.55 13.81
CA LEU A 125 18.76 14.44 12.79
C LEU A 125 17.69 15.53 13.02
N PRO A 126 17.07 16.05 11.95
CA PRO A 126 15.95 16.96 12.07
C PRO A 126 14.79 16.37 12.89
N THR A 127 14.05 17.24 13.58
CA THR A 127 12.89 16.84 14.36
C THR A 127 11.80 16.24 13.48
N VAL A 128 11.19 15.15 13.94
CA VAL A 128 10.03 14.53 13.28
C VAL A 128 8.86 15.51 13.30
N PRO A 129 8.26 15.87 12.15
CA PRO A 129 7.09 16.74 12.16
C PRO A 129 5.90 16.02 12.80
N GLU A 130 5.10 16.75 13.57
CA GLU A 130 3.93 16.19 14.25
C GLU A 130 2.83 15.81 13.24
N VAL A 131 2.30 14.59 13.36
CA VAL A 131 1.10 14.15 12.67
C VAL A 131 0.11 13.67 13.72
N LYS A 132 -0.98 14.42 13.88
CA LYS A 132 -2.03 14.07 14.84
C LYS A 132 -2.62 12.71 14.52
N GLU A 133 -2.72 11.87 15.54
CA GLU A 133 -3.52 10.67 15.47
C GLU A 133 -5.01 11.03 15.33
N LYS A 134 -5.72 10.28 14.50
CA LYS A 134 -7.10 10.61 14.10
C LYS A 134 -8.12 9.54 14.50
N PHE A 135 -7.67 8.33 14.76
CA PHE A 135 -8.48 7.19 15.17
C PHE A 135 -7.57 6.13 15.80
N ASP A 136 -8.17 5.22 16.56
CA ASP A 136 -7.53 4.07 17.18
C ASP A 136 -7.86 2.79 16.38
N PRO A 137 -6.88 2.16 15.70
CA PRO A 137 -7.11 0.97 14.88
C PRO A 137 -7.76 -0.20 15.61
N GLU A 138 -7.49 -0.38 16.91
CA GLU A 138 -8.05 -1.51 17.67
C GLU A 138 -9.57 -1.36 17.80
N LYS A 139 -10.05 -0.14 18.07
CA LYS A 139 -11.49 0.15 18.12
C LYS A 139 -12.14 -0.01 16.75
N ILE A 140 -11.42 0.30 15.67
CA ILE A 140 -11.90 0.02 14.32
C ILE A 140 -12.09 -1.47 14.13
N LYS A 141 -11.08 -2.27 14.49
CA LYS A 141 -11.13 -3.72 14.34
C LYS A 141 -12.31 -4.33 15.11
N THR A 142 -12.50 -3.95 16.37
CA THR A 142 -13.63 -4.44 17.19
C THR A 142 -14.97 -4.23 16.49
N TRP A 143 -15.23 -3.03 15.96
CA TRP A 143 -16.48 -2.77 15.24
C TRP A 143 -16.59 -3.57 13.94
N LEU A 144 -15.49 -3.71 13.20
CA LEU A 144 -15.42 -4.53 11.98
C LEU A 144 -15.63 -6.03 12.26
N ASP A 145 -15.37 -6.49 13.48
CA ASP A 145 -15.59 -7.88 13.87
C ASP A 145 -17.08 -8.25 13.88
N GLU A 146 -17.93 -7.30 14.29
CA GLU A 146 -19.37 -7.51 14.51
C GLU A 146 -20.25 -6.92 13.39
N SER A 147 -19.75 -5.92 12.65
CA SER A 147 -20.60 -5.08 11.78
C SER A 147 -20.52 -5.43 10.29
N PHE A 148 -20.47 -6.72 9.94
CA PHE A 148 -20.32 -7.14 8.54
C PHE A 148 -21.54 -6.79 7.66
N GLU A 149 -22.75 -6.92 8.21
CA GLU A 149 -24.02 -6.63 7.51
C GLU A 149 -24.60 -5.25 7.86
N SER A 150 -23.80 -4.34 8.40
CA SER A 150 -24.27 -3.01 8.79
C SER A 150 -24.69 -2.15 7.60
N ASP A 151 -25.82 -1.45 7.71
CA ASP A 151 -26.31 -0.46 6.73
C ASP A 151 -25.32 0.69 6.48
N PHE A 152 -24.37 0.90 7.41
CA PHE A 152 -23.26 1.83 7.22
C PHE A 152 -22.52 1.62 5.89
N TRP A 153 -22.38 0.37 5.43
CA TRP A 153 -21.73 0.07 4.16
C TRP A 153 -22.49 0.63 2.97
N THR A 154 -23.82 0.59 3.03
CA THR A 154 -24.70 1.19 2.02
C THR A 154 -24.47 2.70 2.01
N ASP A 155 -24.58 3.36 3.15
CA ASP A 155 -24.44 4.82 3.30
C ASP A 155 -23.13 5.34 2.71
N ILE A 156 -21.99 4.72 3.08
CA ILE A 156 -20.69 5.18 2.58
C ILE A 156 -20.51 4.91 1.08
N SER A 157 -21.21 3.91 0.53
CA SER A 157 -21.06 3.50 -0.87
C SER A 157 -21.89 4.35 -1.83
N LEU A 158 -22.95 5.02 -1.36
CA LEU A 158 -23.85 5.83 -2.19
C LEU A 158 -23.12 6.93 -2.98
N LYS A 159 -22.08 7.54 -2.38
CA LYS A 159 -21.25 8.54 -3.07
C LYS A 159 -20.18 7.93 -3.98
N CYS A 160 -19.88 6.64 -3.85
CA CYS A 160 -18.73 5.99 -4.49
C CYS A 160 -19.00 5.68 -5.98
N LEU A 161 -18.17 6.20 -6.88
CA LEU A 161 -18.28 5.89 -8.32
C LEU A 161 -17.75 4.50 -8.71
N GLY A 162 -17.13 3.76 -7.78
CA GLY A 162 -16.53 2.46 -8.09
C GLY A 162 -15.31 2.52 -9.03
N CYS A 163 -14.67 3.68 -9.21
CA CYS A 163 -13.60 3.89 -10.20
C CYS A 163 -12.23 3.24 -9.87
N GLY A 164 -12.05 2.66 -8.67
CA GLY A 164 -10.82 1.96 -8.30
C GLY A 164 -9.58 2.83 -8.04
N VAL A 165 -9.62 4.16 -8.25
CA VAL A 165 -8.46 5.07 -8.10
C VAL A 165 -7.75 4.91 -6.74
N CYS A 166 -8.52 4.65 -5.69
CA CYS A 166 -8.00 4.45 -4.35
C CYS A 166 -7.14 3.20 -4.19
N SER A 167 -7.37 2.16 -5.00
CA SER A 167 -6.58 0.93 -5.00
C SER A 167 -5.32 1.10 -5.83
N PHE A 168 -5.42 1.68 -7.04
CA PHE A 168 -4.27 1.90 -7.92
C PHE A 168 -3.22 2.86 -7.34
N LEU A 169 -3.63 3.80 -6.48
CA LEU A 169 -2.70 4.72 -5.80
C LEU A 169 -2.20 4.21 -4.44
N CYS A 170 -2.78 3.13 -3.92
CA CYS A 170 -2.45 2.62 -2.61
C CYS A 170 -1.23 1.71 -2.69
N PRO A 171 -0.14 2.04 -1.98
CA PRO A 171 1.11 1.29 -2.11
C PRO A 171 1.06 -0.10 -1.44
N THR A 172 0.00 -0.41 -0.67
CA THR A 172 -0.22 -1.74 -0.08
C THR A 172 -1.20 -2.61 -0.87
N CYS A 173 -1.84 -2.07 -1.92
CA CYS A 173 -2.74 -2.84 -2.77
C CYS A 173 -1.92 -3.68 -3.75
N HIS A 174 -2.33 -4.93 -3.94
CA HIS A 174 -1.54 -5.95 -4.62
C HIS A 174 -2.37 -6.85 -5.55
N CYS A 175 -3.63 -6.50 -5.80
CA CYS A 175 -4.49 -7.28 -6.69
C CYS A 175 -4.01 -7.15 -8.14
N PHE A 176 -4.00 -8.26 -8.87
CA PHE A 176 -3.63 -8.31 -10.27
C PHE A 176 -4.50 -9.32 -11.01
N ASP A 177 -4.61 -9.13 -12.32
CA ASP A 177 -5.20 -10.08 -13.25
C ASP A 177 -4.10 -10.65 -14.16
N ILE A 178 -4.36 -11.84 -14.72
CA ILE A 178 -3.51 -12.47 -15.72
C ILE A 178 -4.32 -12.60 -17.00
N VAL A 179 -3.93 -11.83 -18.01
CA VAL A 179 -4.62 -11.79 -19.30
C VAL A 179 -3.73 -12.36 -20.39
N ASP A 180 -4.34 -13.10 -21.31
CA ASP A 180 -3.71 -13.53 -22.56
C ASP A 180 -4.15 -12.58 -23.67
N GLU A 181 -3.21 -11.77 -24.15
CA GLU A 181 -3.41 -10.87 -25.29
C GLU A 181 -2.85 -11.54 -26.55
N ALA A 182 -3.65 -11.70 -27.59
CA ALA A 182 -3.20 -12.35 -28.82
C ALA A 182 -3.70 -11.63 -30.09
N ASN A 183 -2.90 -11.74 -31.14
CA ASN A 183 -3.28 -11.46 -32.52
C ASN A 183 -3.12 -12.74 -33.35
N TRP A 184 -3.37 -12.67 -34.66
CA TRP A 184 -3.30 -13.84 -35.55
C TRP A 184 -1.91 -14.49 -35.66
N GLN A 185 -0.84 -13.81 -35.26
CA GLN A 185 0.56 -14.25 -35.43
C GLN A 185 1.29 -14.53 -34.11
N SER A 186 0.79 -14.01 -32.99
CA SER A 186 1.51 -14.03 -31.70
C SER A 186 0.55 -13.77 -30.53
N GLY A 187 0.93 -14.23 -29.35
CA GLY A 187 0.25 -13.91 -28.11
C GLY A 187 1.22 -13.74 -26.95
N GLN A 188 0.76 -13.06 -25.91
CA GLN A 188 1.52 -12.78 -24.71
C GLN A 188 0.62 -12.86 -23.48
N ARG A 189 1.13 -13.53 -22.44
CA ARG A 189 0.50 -13.56 -21.13
C ARG A 189 1.03 -12.40 -20.29
N ARG A 190 0.17 -11.48 -19.87
CA ARG A 190 0.53 -10.31 -19.06
C ARG A 190 -0.09 -10.39 -17.67
N ARG A 191 0.69 -9.99 -16.66
CA ARG A 191 0.18 -9.67 -15.32
C ARG A 191 -0.13 -8.18 -15.27
N ASN A 192 -1.40 -7.84 -15.13
CA ASN A 192 -1.87 -6.46 -15.09
C ASN A 192 -2.36 -6.11 -13.68
N TRP A 193 -2.08 -4.90 -13.20
CA TRP A 193 -2.67 -4.43 -11.97
C TRP A 193 -4.20 -4.39 -12.08
N ASP A 194 -4.89 -4.92 -11.07
CA ASP A 194 -6.35 -4.92 -11.00
C ASP A 194 -6.81 -4.48 -9.61
N CYS A 195 -8.12 -4.36 -9.42
CA CYS A 195 -8.74 -3.84 -8.23
C CYS A 195 -9.79 -4.81 -7.69
N CYS A 196 -9.63 -5.22 -6.42
CA CYS A 196 -10.62 -6.05 -5.74
C CYS A 196 -12.02 -5.42 -5.58
N SER A 197 -12.17 -4.13 -5.91
CA SER A 197 -13.45 -3.42 -5.96
C SER A 197 -14.11 -3.40 -7.33
N HIS A 198 -13.54 -4.06 -8.35
CA HIS A 198 -14.19 -4.23 -9.64
C HIS A 198 -15.16 -5.42 -9.59
N PRO A 199 -16.33 -5.34 -10.25
CA PRO A 199 -17.31 -6.43 -10.25
C PRO A 199 -16.75 -7.74 -10.79
N MET A 200 -15.89 -7.68 -11.81
CA MET A 200 -15.29 -8.87 -12.45
C MET A 200 -14.30 -9.61 -11.55
N PHE A 201 -13.66 -8.92 -10.59
CA PHE A 201 -12.63 -9.50 -9.74
C PHE A 201 -13.14 -10.71 -8.94
N THR A 202 -14.41 -10.71 -8.54
CA THR A 202 -15.04 -11.83 -7.81
C THR A 202 -16.16 -12.51 -8.57
N LYS A 203 -16.30 -12.25 -9.87
CA LYS A 203 -17.32 -12.93 -10.65
C LYS A 203 -16.85 -14.35 -10.94
N HIS A 204 -17.54 -15.33 -10.36
CA HIS A 204 -17.21 -16.74 -10.56
C HIS A 204 -17.70 -17.20 -11.93
N ALA A 205 -17.10 -18.27 -12.46
CA ALA A 205 -17.48 -18.87 -13.75
C ALA A 205 -18.94 -19.36 -13.78
N SER A 206 -19.53 -19.68 -12.62
CA SER A 206 -20.96 -20.03 -12.49
C SER A 206 -21.91 -18.84 -12.68
N GLY A 207 -21.38 -17.62 -12.78
CA GLY A 207 -22.15 -16.38 -12.83
C GLY A 207 -22.46 -15.77 -11.46
N HIS A 208 -22.26 -16.52 -10.36
CA HIS A 208 -22.38 -15.99 -9.01
C HIS A 208 -21.28 -14.95 -8.72
N ASN A 209 -21.64 -13.88 -8.00
CA ASN A 209 -20.69 -12.88 -7.53
C ASN A 209 -20.90 -12.65 -6.03
N PRO A 210 -19.92 -13.02 -5.17
CA PRO A 210 -20.00 -12.78 -3.73
C PRO A 210 -20.05 -11.31 -3.32
N ARG A 211 -19.68 -10.38 -4.22
CA ARG A 211 -19.74 -8.93 -3.98
C ARG A 211 -20.45 -8.22 -5.13
N PRO A 212 -21.78 -8.45 -5.28
CA PRO A 212 -22.54 -8.03 -6.45
C PRO A 212 -22.74 -6.51 -6.48
N ASP A 213 -22.87 -5.88 -5.31
CA ASP A 213 -23.18 -4.47 -5.15
C ASP A 213 -21.96 -3.63 -4.70
N GLN A 214 -22.12 -2.30 -4.74
CA GLN A 214 -21.06 -1.36 -4.41
C GLN A 214 -20.75 -1.33 -2.90
N ALA A 215 -21.75 -1.54 -2.04
CA ALA A 215 -21.59 -1.56 -0.59
C ALA A 215 -20.68 -2.72 -0.15
N SER A 216 -20.94 -3.93 -0.66
CA SER A 216 -20.12 -5.13 -0.46
C SER A 216 -18.66 -4.92 -0.87
N ARG A 217 -18.41 -4.18 -1.96
CA ARG A 217 -17.06 -3.87 -2.45
C ARG A 217 -16.38 -2.76 -1.65
N CYS A 218 -17.12 -1.74 -1.23
CA CYS A 218 -16.63 -0.71 -0.29
C CYS A 218 -16.27 -1.31 1.07
N ARG A 219 -17.11 -2.21 1.61
CA ARG A 219 -16.85 -2.99 2.81
C ARG A 219 -15.55 -3.77 2.68
N GLN A 220 -15.36 -4.51 1.58
CA GLN A 220 -14.14 -5.29 1.34
C GLN A 220 -12.88 -4.42 1.44
N ARG A 221 -12.89 -3.19 0.92
CA ARG A 221 -11.74 -2.28 0.99
C ARG A 221 -11.33 -1.98 2.43
N VAL A 222 -12.30 -1.71 3.31
CA VAL A 222 -12.04 -1.37 4.72
C VAL A 222 -11.66 -2.63 5.49
N MET A 223 -12.49 -3.68 5.39
CA MET A 223 -12.26 -4.96 6.06
C MET A 223 -10.92 -5.59 5.70
N HIS A 224 -10.53 -5.58 4.43
CA HIS A 224 -9.23 -6.13 4.02
C HIS A 224 -8.07 -5.40 4.70
N LYS A 225 -8.15 -4.06 4.82
CA LYS A 225 -7.04 -3.28 5.37
C LYS A 225 -6.93 -3.34 6.89
N PHE A 226 -8.07 -3.38 7.59
CA PHE A 226 -8.14 -3.18 9.05
C PHE A 226 -8.64 -4.41 9.83
N LYS A 227 -9.08 -5.48 9.17
CA LYS A 227 -9.47 -6.74 9.81
C LYS A 227 -8.70 -7.93 9.24
N TYR A 228 -8.97 -8.28 7.98
CA TYR A 228 -8.47 -9.55 7.41
C TYR A 228 -6.95 -9.60 7.28
N PHE A 229 -6.32 -8.51 6.85
CA PHE A 229 -4.87 -8.47 6.69
C PHE A 229 -4.15 -8.42 8.05
N PRO A 230 -4.60 -7.63 9.05
CA PRO A 230 -4.12 -7.76 10.43
C PRO A 230 -4.24 -9.17 11.01
N GLU A 231 -5.39 -9.83 10.86
CA GLU A 231 -5.59 -11.20 11.37
C GLU A 231 -4.63 -12.21 10.74
N ARG A 232 -4.33 -12.04 9.45
CA ARG A 232 -3.45 -12.95 8.71
C ARG A 232 -1.96 -12.68 8.93
N PHE A 233 -1.57 -11.41 8.98
CA PHE A 233 -0.17 -10.99 8.88
C PHE A 233 0.33 -10.14 10.05
N GLY A 234 -0.51 -9.90 11.06
CA GLY A 234 -0.18 -9.13 12.26
C GLY A 234 0.11 -7.65 12.00
N GLN A 235 -0.36 -7.08 10.89
CA GLN A 235 -0.14 -5.67 10.56
C GLN A 235 -1.30 -5.07 9.76
N ILE A 236 -1.46 -3.75 9.82
CA ILE A 236 -2.48 -3.03 9.03
C ILE A 236 -2.02 -2.87 7.59
N ALA A 237 -2.86 -3.20 6.61
CA ALA A 237 -2.57 -2.98 5.18
C ALA A 237 -2.85 -1.53 4.74
N CYS A 238 -2.41 -0.55 5.54
CA CYS A 238 -2.51 0.89 5.28
C CYS A 238 -1.32 1.61 5.91
N VAL A 239 -0.69 2.51 5.16
CA VAL A 239 0.49 3.31 5.61
C VAL A 239 0.14 4.78 5.91
N GLY A 240 -1.15 5.12 5.91
CA GLY A 240 -1.63 6.47 6.26
C GLY A 240 -1.15 7.60 5.33
N CYS A 241 -0.79 7.28 4.07
CA CYS A 241 -0.28 8.26 3.11
C CYS A 241 -1.33 9.24 2.56
N GLY A 242 -2.63 8.96 2.73
CA GLY A 242 -3.72 9.85 2.30
C GLY A 242 -3.94 9.98 0.79
N ARG A 243 -3.17 9.26 -0.05
CA ARG A 243 -3.28 9.35 -1.52
C ARG A 243 -4.67 9.02 -2.04
N CYS A 244 -5.31 8.00 -1.46
CA CYS A 244 -6.66 7.58 -1.83
C CYS A 244 -7.72 8.66 -1.56
N THR A 245 -7.63 9.38 -0.44
CA THR A 245 -8.53 10.49 -0.12
C THR A 245 -8.29 11.68 -1.07
N ARG A 246 -7.02 12.03 -1.32
CA ARG A 246 -6.66 13.17 -2.19
C ARG A 246 -7.15 13.02 -3.62
N ALA A 247 -7.13 11.81 -4.17
CA ALA A 247 -7.48 11.54 -5.56
C ALA A 247 -8.96 11.19 -5.77
N CYS A 248 -9.75 11.12 -4.70
CA CYS A 248 -11.15 10.76 -4.83
C CYS A 248 -11.96 11.91 -5.44
N CYS A 249 -12.51 11.70 -6.63
CA CYS A 249 -13.31 12.69 -7.36
C CYS A 249 -14.62 13.09 -6.67
N VAL A 250 -15.11 12.26 -5.74
CA VAL A 250 -16.34 12.49 -4.95
C VAL A 250 -16.05 12.82 -3.48
N GLY A 251 -14.79 13.13 -3.15
CA GLY A 251 -14.40 13.52 -1.79
C GLY A 251 -14.58 12.43 -0.73
N GLN A 252 -14.62 11.15 -1.11
CA GLN A 252 -14.68 10.05 -0.15
C GLN A 252 -13.37 9.96 0.64
N ASN A 253 -13.45 10.20 1.94
CA ASN A 253 -12.31 10.24 2.84
C ASN A 253 -12.25 8.98 3.71
N LEU A 254 -11.15 8.22 3.59
CA LEU A 254 -10.94 7.03 4.41
C LEU A 254 -10.83 7.36 5.90
N VAL A 255 -10.22 8.49 6.26
CA VAL A 255 -10.10 8.90 7.67
C VAL A 255 -11.48 9.14 8.27
N SER A 256 -12.34 9.89 7.56
CA SER A 256 -13.71 10.14 8.03
C SER A 256 -14.48 8.83 8.22
N ILE A 257 -14.40 7.90 7.26
CA ILE A 257 -15.03 6.57 7.38
C ILE A 257 -14.53 5.84 8.65
N LEU A 258 -13.24 5.88 8.94
CA LEU A 258 -12.67 5.22 10.13
C LEU A 258 -13.07 5.94 11.42
N THR A 259 -13.08 7.26 11.46
CA THR A 259 -13.56 8.02 12.62
C THR A 259 -15.06 7.81 12.87
N ASP A 260 -15.87 7.67 11.82
CA ASP A 260 -17.30 7.34 11.92
C ASP A 260 -17.48 5.93 12.50
N ILE A 261 -16.69 4.96 12.04
CA ILE A 261 -16.63 3.60 12.61
C ILE A 261 -16.25 3.64 14.09
N GLU A 262 -15.19 4.36 14.46
CA GLU A 262 -14.77 4.49 15.86
C GLU A 262 -15.88 5.11 16.73
N SER A 263 -16.60 6.10 16.18
CA SER A 263 -17.71 6.75 16.89
C SER A 263 -18.88 5.79 17.10
N LYS A 264 -19.19 4.95 16.11
CA LYS A 264 -20.20 3.88 16.22
C LYS A 264 -19.77 2.79 17.20
N ALA A 265 -18.48 2.45 17.26
CA ALA A 265 -17.93 1.52 18.25
C ALA A 265 -18.15 2.02 19.70
N LYS A 266 -18.12 3.34 19.92
CA LYS A 266 -18.39 3.97 21.22
C LYS A 266 -19.88 4.09 21.56
N GLY A 267 -20.75 4.07 20.55
CA GLY A 267 -22.20 4.28 20.67
C GLY A 267 -23.04 3.00 20.76
N GLY A 268 -22.40 1.82 20.85
CA GLY A 268 -23.06 0.51 20.85
C GLY A 268 -23.91 0.15 22.07
N ASP A 269 -24.35 1.13 22.87
CA ASP A 269 -25.23 0.92 24.03
C ASP A 269 -26.68 1.38 23.82
N ASN A 270 -27.09 1.95 22.67
CA ASN A 270 -28.50 2.37 22.47
C ASN A 270 -28.90 2.45 20.98
N ALA A 271 -29.07 1.32 20.29
CA ALA A 271 -29.73 1.32 18.99
C ALA A 271 -30.64 0.10 18.70
N ASP A 272 -30.85 -0.80 19.67
CA ASP A 272 -31.80 -1.91 19.57
C ASP A 272 -32.93 -1.81 20.63
N ALA A 273 -33.48 -0.60 20.79
CA ALA A 273 -34.70 -0.38 21.56
C ALA A 273 -35.54 0.76 20.96
N GLU A 274 -36.23 0.46 19.86
CA GLU A 274 -37.67 0.73 19.65
C GLU A 274 -38.15 0.17 18.29
#